data_AF-S8BWA9-F1
#
_entry.id   AF-S8BWA9-F1
#
_cell.length_a   1.000
_cell.length_b   1.000
_cell.length_c   1.000
_cell.angle_alpha   90.00
_cell.angle_beta   90.00
_cell.angle_gamma   90.00
#
_symmetry.space_group_name_H-M   'P 1'
#
loop_
_entity.id
_entity.type
_entity.pdbx_description
1 polymer ?
#
loop_
_entity_poly.entity_id
_entity_poly.type
_entity_poly.pdbx_seq_one_letter_code
_entity_poly.pdbx_strand_id
1 'polypeptide(L)'
;MGYVQQARENSVKKKVEEALRSRMKQKALKECDHYTTKYAECASGRTMSIVWKCRKQAKELNECLHQYTNDSVLEEMKKEYMLQ
;
A
#
# COMPACT_ATOMS: atom_id res chain seq x y z
N MET A 1 -30.98 15.24 13.86
CA MET A 1 -29.55 15.11 13.50
C MET A 1 -29.28 13.63 13.22
N GLY A 2 -29.25 13.07 12.03
CA GLY A 2 -29.18 13.56 10.66
C GLY A 2 -28.41 12.47 9.91
N TYR A 3 -29.03 11.31 9.65
CA TYR A 3 -28.37 10.12 9.08
C TYR A 3 -27.57 10.45 7.80
N VAL A 4 -28.03 11.45 7.04
CA VAL A 4 -27.38 11.99 5.84
C VAL A 4 -26.03 12.66 6.14
N GLN A 5 -25.89 13.36 7.27
CA GLN A 5 -24.64 13.98 7.71
C GLN A 5 -23.62 12.91 8.13
N GLN A 6 -24.03 11.89 8.88
CA GLN A 6 -23.14 10.79 9.27
C GLN A 6 -22.66 9.96 8.08
N ALA A 7 -23.53 9.70 7.10
CA ALA A 7 -23.15 9.00 5.86
C ALA A 7 -22.15 9.82 5.03
N ARG A 8 -22.34 11.13 4.92
CA ARG A 8 -21.41 12.04 4.22
C ARG A 8 -20.06 12.09 4.92
N GLU A 9 -20.05 12.19 6.24
CA GLU A 9 -18.80 12.24 7.03
C GLU A 9 -18.01 10.92 6.93
N ASN A 10 -18.69 9.78 6.99
CA ASN A 10 -18.08 8.47 6.79
C ASN A 10 -17.54 8.28 5.36
N SER A 11 -18.25 8.79 4.36
CA SER A 11 -17.79 8.78 2.97
C SER A 11 -16.53 9.61 2.77
N VAL A 12 -16.43 10.79 3.41
CA VAL A 12 -15.24 11.63 3.38
C VAL A 12 -14.06 10.94 4.08
N LYS A 13 -14.27 10.36 5.26
CA LYS A 13 -13.23 9.59 5.99
C LYS A 13 -12.68 8.44 5.15
N LYS A 14 -13.55 7.69 4.46
CA LYS A 14 -13.12 6.63 3.53
C LYS A 14 -12.27 7.15 2.37
N LYS A 15 -12.71 8.23 1.70
CA LYS A 15 -11.95 8.81 0.58
C LYS A 15 -10.57 9.31 1.01
N VAL A 16 -10.49 9.92 2.19
CA VAL A 16 -9.22 10.41 2.76
C VAL A 16 -8.29 9.23 3.09
N GLU A 17 -8.82 8.18 3.72
CA GLU A 17 -8.05 6.96 4.01
C GLU A 17 -7.57 6.26 2.74
N GLU A 18 -8.40 6.17 1.70
CA GLU A 18 -8.01 5.62 0.40
C GLU A 18 -6.92 6.47 -0.28
N ALA A 19 -7.03 7.79 -0.23
CA ALA A 19 -6.01 8.70 -0.74
C ALA A 19 -4.68 8.56 0.03
N LEU A 20 -4.75 8.47 1.36
CA LEU A 20 -3.58 8.22 2.23
C LEU A 20 -2.94 6.86 1.92
N ARG A 21 -3.73 5.80 1.78
CA ARG A 21 -3.24 4.47 1.37
C ARG A 21 -2.59 4.51 0.00
N SER A 22 -3.13 5.27 -0.94
CA SER A 22 -2.54 5.44 -2.27
C SER A 22 -1.17 6.13 -2.20
N ARG A 23 -1.06 7.22 -1.43
CA ARG A 23 0.22 7.92 -1.19
C ARG A 23 1.24 7.01 -0.49
N MET A 24 0.79 6.26 0.51
CA MET A 24 1.63 5.31 1.25
C MET A 24 2.18 4.22 0.34
N LYS A 25 1.34 3.64 -0.54
CA LYS A 25 1.78 2.67 -1.54
C LYS A 25 2.81 3.24 -2.52
N GLN A 26 2.62 4.48 -2.98
CA GLN A 26 3.61 5.12 -3.86
C GLN A 26 4.96 5.31 -3.16
N LYS A 27 4.96 5.71 -1.89
CA LYS A 27 6.18 5.81 -1.07
C LYS A 27 6.85 4.44 -0.90
N ALA A 28 6.06 3.43 -0.53
CA ALA A 28 6.55 2.06 -0.36
C ALA A 28 7.18 1.49 -1.65
N LEU A 29 6.57 1.74 -2.80
CA LEU A 29 7.11 1.30 -4.09
C LEU A 29 8.45 1.94 -4.44
N LYS A 30 8.64 3.23 -4.09
CA LYS A 30 9.93 3.92 -4.30
C LYS A 30 11.03 3.36 -3.38
N GLU A 31 10.71 3.11 -2.12
CA GLU A 31 11.69 2.56 -1.16
C GLU A 31 12.03 1.10 -1.47
N CYS A 32 11.05 0.31 -1.93
CA CYS A 32 11.21 -1.09 -2.29
C CYS A 32 11.54 -1.33 -3.77
N ASP A 33 12.04 -0.30 -4.48
CA ASP A 33 12.33 -0.37 -5.92
C ASP A 33 13.28 -1.52 -6.28
N HIS A 34 14.31 -1.74 -5.45
CA HIS A 34 15.27 -2.84 -5.62
C HIS A 34 14.60 -4.23 -5.61
N TYR A 35 13.67 -4.46 -4.69
CA TYR A 35 12.93 -5.73 -4.61
C TYR A 35 11.91 -5.86 -5.73
N THR A 36 11.33 -4.73 -6.14
CA THR A 36 10.38 -4.66 -7.27
C THR A 36 11.08 -5.03 -8.57
N THR A 37 12.28 -4.50 -8.79
CA THR A 37 13.13 -4.82 -9.96
C THR A 37 13.48 -6.31 -9.99
N LYS A 38 13.97 -6.88 -8.89
CA LYS A 38 14.27 -8.33 -8.80
C LYS A 38 13.06 -9.21 -9.08
N TYR A 39 11.89 -8.82 -8.57
CA TYR A 39 10.65 -9.53 -8.84
C TYR A 39 10.25 -9.39 -10.32
N ALA A 40 10.36 -8.20 -10.91
CA ALA A 40 10.08 -7.94 -12.32
C ALA A 40 11.01 -8.72 -13.27
N GLU A 41 12.31 -8.79 -12.94
CA GLU A 41 13.28 -9.61 -13.68
C GLU A 41 12.92 -11.10 -13.63
N CYS A 42 12.46 -11.59 -12.46
CA CYS A 42 11.98 -12.96 -12.34
C CYS A 42 10.65 -13.18 -13.08
N ALA A 43 9.75 -12.20 -13.05
CA ALA A 43 8.45 -12.23 -13.72
C ALA A 43 8.58 -12.17 -15.26
N SER A 44 9.64 -11.55 -15.76
CA SER A 44 9.89 -11.36 -17.18
C SER A 44 9.91 -12.71 -17.90
N GLY A 45 8.99 -12.88 -18.87
CA GLY A 45 8.85 -14.10 -19.65
C GLY A 45 8.16 -15.28 -18.94
N ARG A 46 7.58 -15.09 -17.74
CA ARG A 46 6.87 -16.15 -17.00
C ARG A 46 5.43 -15.75 -16.71
N THR A 47 4.48 -16.28 -17.46
CA THR A 47 3.04 -15.94 -17.28
C THR A 47 2.33 -16.89 -16.32
N MET A 48 2.59 -18.20 -16.43
CA MET A 48 1.89 -19.24 -15.64
C MET A 48 2.71 -19.71 -14.43
N SER A 49 4.04 -19.75 -14.54
CA SER A 49 4.92 -20.33 -13.52
C SER A 49 5.45 -19.32 -12.48
N ILE A 50 5.05 -18.05 -12.58
CA ILE A 50 5.57 -16.95 -11.75
C ILE A 50 5.32 -17.17 -10.25
N VAL A 51 4.14 -17.69 -9.89
CA VAL A 51 3.73 -17.89 -8.49
C VAL A 51 4.63 -18.90 -7.77
N TRP A 52 5.18 -19.88 -8.48
CA TRP A 52 6.07 -20.88 -7.90
C TRP A 52 7.54 -20.50 -8.05
N LYS A 53 7.96 -20.09 -9.25
CA LYS A 53 9.37 -19.80 -9.55
C LYS A 53 9.87 -18.50 -8.92
N CYS A 54 9.00 -17.50 -8.79
CA CYS A 54 9.34 -16.19 -8.23
C CYS A 54 8.80 -15.99 -6.81
N ARG A 55 8.38 -17.08 -6.14
CA ARG A 55 7.80 -17.02 -4.79
C ARG A 55 8.74 -16.37 -3.77
N LYS A 56 10.05 -16.60 -3.92
CA LYS A 56 11.07 -16.05 -3.03
C LYS A 56 11.17 -14.53 -3.16
N GLN A 57 11.33 -14.04 -4.39
CA GLN A 57 11.39 -12.61 -4.70
C GLN A 57 10.07 -11.91 -4.34
N ALA A 58 8.92 -12.56 -4.57
CA ALA A 58 7.62 -12.06 -4.16
C ALA A 58 7.52 -11.93 -2.63
N LYS A 59 8.09 -12.87 -1.87
CA LYS A 59 8.11 -12.80 -0.40
C LYS A 59 8.96 -11.62 0.07
N GLU A 60 10.18 -11.48 -0.45
CA GLU A 60 11.08 -10.36 -0.10
C GLU A 60 10.44 -9.00 -0.42
N LEU A 61 9.78 -8.87 -1.57
CA LEU A 61 9.03 -7.67 -1.94
C LEU A 61 7.88 -7.40 -0.97
N ASN A 62 7.09 -8.42 -0.61
CA ASN A 62 6.00 -8.26 0.35
C ASN A 62 6.52 -7.89 1.75
N GLU A 63 7.62 -8.47 2.21
CA GLU A 63 8.25 -8.11 3.50
C GLU A 63 8.71 -6.65 3.53
N CYS A 64 9.25 -6.14 2.41
CA CYS A 64 9.58 -4.73 2.28
C CYS A 64 8.32 -3.85 2.29
N LEU A 65 7.33 -4.15 1.43
CA LEU A 65 6.10 -3.37 1.34
C LEU A 65 5.35 -3.32 2.67
N HIS A 66 5.31 -4.43 3.42
CA HIS A 66 4.63 -4.52 4.70
C HIS A 66 5.18 -3.56 5.75
N GLN A 67 6.47 -3.21 5.70
CA GLN A 67 7.05 -2.22 6.62
C GLN A 67 6.45 -0.84 6.42
N TYR A 68 6.11 -0.49 5.18
CA TYR A 68 5.55 0.81 4.82
C TYR A 68 4.03 0.81 4.74
N THR A 69 3.39 -0.35 4.56
CA THR A 69 1.93 -0.49 4.49
C THR A 69 1.29 -1.05 5.75
N ASN A 70 1.92 -0.80 6.91
CA ASN A 70 1.39 -1.22 8.21
C ASN A 70 0.32 -0.23 8.71
N ASP A 71 -0.61 -0.71 9.52
CA ASP A 71 -1.68 0.08 10.12
C ASP A 71 -1.11 1.19 11.01
N SER A 72 0.02 0.95 11.68
CA SER A 72 0.73 1.98 12.46
C SER A 72 1.19 3.17 11.63
N VAL A 73 1.68 2.94 10.40
CA VAL A 73 2.11 4.02 9.48
C VAL A 73 0.90 4.77 8.95
N LEU A 74 -0.20 4.06 8.70
CA LEU A 74 -1.47 4.68 8.28
C LEU A 74 -2.04 5.58 9.37
N GLU A 75 -2.01 5.14 10.62
CA GLU A 75 -2.47 5.92 11.78
C GLU A 75 -1.58 7.14 12.05
N GLU A 76 -0.26 7.02 11.89
CA GLU A 76 0.66 8.16 11.97
C GLU A 76 0.37 9.20 10.90
N MET A 77 0.24 8.79 9.63
CA MET A 77 -0.09 9.71 8.54
C MET A 77 -1.49 10.32 8.67
N LYS A 78 -2.46 9.60 9.26
CA LYS A 78 -3.77 10.17 9.62
C LYS A 78 -3.64 11.26 10.68
N LYS A 79 -2.82 11.04 11.72
CA LYS A 79 -2.57 12.06 12.76
C LYS A 79 -1.92 13.30 12.17
N GLU A 80 -0.91 13.14 11.31
CA GLU A 80 -0.29 14.25 10.60
C GLU A 80 -1.30 15.01 9.73
N TYR A 81 -2.18 14.31 9.02
CA TYR A 81 -3.23 14.93 8.20
C TYR A 81 -4.31 15.66 9.02
N MET A 82 -4.58 15.25 10.27
CA MET A 82 -5.51 15.93 11.17
C MET A 82 -4.89 17.15 11.87
N LEU A 83 -3.56 17.24 11.90
CA LEU A 83 -2.81 18.35 12.48
C LEU A 83 -2.53 19.48 11.46
N GLN A 84 -2.67 19.21 10.16
CA GLN A 84 -2.69 20.20 9.08
C GLN A 84 -4.09 20.82 8.89
#